data_AF-A0A2V8LNV2-F1
#
_entry.id   AF-A0A2V8LNV2-F1
#
_cell.length_a   1.000
_cell.length_b   1.000
_cell.length_c   1.000
_cell.angle_alpha   90.00
_cell.angle_beta   90.00
_cell.angle_gamma   90.00
#
_symmetry.space_group_name_H-M   'P 1'
#
loop_
_entity.id
_entity.type
_entity.pdbx_description
1 polymer ?
#
loop_
_entity_poly.entity_id
_entity_poly.type
_entity_poly.pdbx_seq_one_letter_code
_entity_poly.pdbx_strand_id
1 'polypeptide(L)'
;MDDFEQLFNIQWRDAEAILMVITQKIPTLVSFDKAYQNARKYSDAENARIEAELAIKRAISHILADHIELLQQFTENPRFREWLTSIVVTRCTTSELNSPGECCRSPVLSPKERAFGV
;
A
#
# COMPACT_ATOMS: atom_id res chain seq x y z
N MET A 1 3.65 -1.20 18.91
CA MET A 1 3.17 -1.39 17.52
C MET A 1 2.51 -2.77 17.37
N ASP A 2 2.87 -3.73 18.22
CA ASP A 2 2.30 -5.08 18.31
C ASP A 2 0.79 -5.12 18.61
N ASP A 3 0.24 -4.11 19.29
CA ASP A 3 -1.19 -4.11 19.68
C ASP A 3 -2.13 -4.20 18.46
N PHE A 4 -1.81 -3.52 17.34
CA PHE A 4 -2.65 -3.54 16.14
C PHE A 4 -2.73 -4.94 15.51
N GLU A 5 -1.62 -5.65 15.43
CA GLU A 5 -1.57 -7.01 14.85
C GLU A 5 -2.22 -8.04 15.76
N GLN A 6 -2.00 -7.90 17.08
CA GLN A 6 -2.56 -8.80 18.09
C GLN A 6 -4.08 -8.68 18.21
N LEU A 7 -4.63 -7.47 18.08
CA LEU A 7 -6.08 -7.23 18.18
C LEU A 7 -6.89 -7.99 17.13
N PHE A 8 -6.32 -8.21 15.95
CA PHE A 8 -7.01 -8.87 14.84
C PHE A 8 -6.44 -10.26 14.49
N ASN A 9 -5.37 -10.68 15.17
CA ASN A 9 -4.64 -11.92 14.88
C ASN A 9 -4.20 -12.02 13.41
N ILE A 10 -3.72 -10.90 12.85
CA ILE A 10 -3.24 -10.81 11.45
C ILE A 10 -1.75 -10.51 11.48
N GLN A 11 -0.97 -11.32 10.76
CA GLN A 11 0.46 -11.09 10.56
C GLN A 11 0.66 -10.34 9.23
N TRP A 12 0.91 -9.04 9.28
CA TRP A 12 1.18 -8.27 8.06
C TRP A 12 2.64 -8.46 7.62
N ARG A 13 2.87 -8.52 6.30
CA ARG A 13 4.25 -8.57 5.76
C ARG A 13 4.99 -7.25 6.01
N ASP A 14 4.26 -6.14 5.89
CA ASP A 14 4.75 -4.79 6.17
C ASP A 14 3.66 -4.02 6.92
N ALA A 15 3.68 -4.12 8.26
CA ALA A 15 2.68 -3.53 9.13
C ALA A 15 2.66 -2.00 9.05
N GLU A 16 3.82 -1.37 8.85
CA GLU A 16 3.96 0.08 8.76
C GLU A 16 3.32 0.62 7.48
N ALA A 17 3.58 -0.03 6.34
CA ALA A 17 2.94 0.33 5.07
C ALA A 17 1.41 0.20 5.14
N ILE A 18 0.90 -0.88 5.74
CA ILE A 18 -0.55 -1.07 5.91
C ILE A 18 -1.14 -0.02 6.85
N LEU A 19 -0.43 0.34 7.93
CA LEU A 19 -0.89 1.40 8.83
C LEU A 19 -0.98 2.75 8.12
N MET A 20 -0.02 3.09 7.24
CA MET A 20 -0.10 4.29 6.40
C MET A 20 -1.31 4.25 5.46
N VAL A 21 -1.62 3.09 4.87
CA VAL A 21 -2.82 2.94 4.02
C VAL A 21 -4.10 3.20 4.83
N ILE A 22 -4.22 2.59 6.01
CA ILE A 22 -5.39 2.71 6.88
C ILE A 22 -5.56 4.14 7.41
N THR A 23 -4.47 4.77 7.86
CA THR A 23 -4.53 6.07 8.55
C THR A 23 -4.55 7.26 7.60
N GLN A 24 -4.03 7.11 6.37
CA GLN A 24 -3.87 8.23 5.43
C GLN A 24 -4.66 8.02 4.15
N LYS A 25 -4.40 6.92 3.42
CA LYS A 25 -4.95 6.73 2.06
C LYS A 25 -6.45 6.46 2.08
N ILE A 26 -6.91 5.49 2.87
CA ILE A 26 -8.34 5.13 2.93
C ILE A 26 -9.21 6.32 3.35
N PRO A 27 -8.92 7.05 4.46
CA PRO A 27 -9.74 8.19 4.87
C PRO A 27 -9.79 9.29 3.82
N THR A 28 -8.66 9.56 3.14
CA THR A 28 -8.59 10.55 2.06
C THR A 28 -9.54 10.17 0.93
N LEU A 29 -9.46 8.94 0.41
CA LEU A 29 -10.32 8.49 -0.69
C LEU A 29 -11.80 8.43 -0.30
N VAL A 30 -12.13 7.92 0.90
CA VAL A 30 -13.50 7.89 1.42
C VAL A 30 -14.07 9.29 1.56
N SER A 31 -13.25 10.28 1.92
CA SER A 31 -13.69 11.67 2.05
C SER A 31 -14.19 12.26 0.72
N PHE A 32 -13.74 11.73 -0.42
CA PHE A 32 -14.16 12.14 -1.77
C PHE A 32 -15.29 11.28 -2.34
N ASP A 33 -15.74 10.23 -1.64
CA ASP A 33 -16.80 9.35 -2.12
C ASP A 33 -18.16 10.06 -2.09
N LYS A 34 -18.72 10.31 -3.27
CA LYS A 34 -19.99 11.05 -3.42
C LYS A 34 -21.18 10.33 -2.80
N ALA A 35 -21.23 9.00 -2.87
CA ALA A 35 -22.35 8.24 -2.32
C ALA A 35 -22.36 8.35 -0.80
N TYR A 36 -21.19 8.20 -0.18
CA TYR A 36 -21.03 8.40 1.26
C TYR A 36 -21.30 9.85 1.69
N GLN A 37 -20.78 10.85 0.96
CA GLN A 37 -21.08 12.26 1.24
C GLN A 37 -22.59 12.56 1.20
N ASN A 38 -23.30 12.01 0.22
CA ASN A 38 -24.75 12.18 0.08
C ASN A 38 -25.50 11.49 1.22
N ALA A 39 -25.15 10.24 1.54
CA ALA A 39 -25.77 9.51 2.64
C ALA A 39 -25.57 10.22 3.98
N ARG A 40 -24.36 10.73 4.24
CA ARG A 40 -24.04 11.47 5.47
C ARG A 40 -24.79 12.80 5.60
N LYS A 41 -25.15 13.45 4.49
CA LYS A 41 -25.80 14.77 4.50
C LYS A 41 -27.33 14.68 4.46
N TYR A 42 -27.87 13.66 3.80
CA TYR A 42 -29.30 13.61 3.44
C TYR A 42 -30.02 12.32 3.83
N SER A 43 -29.36 11.41 4.55
CA SER A 43 -29.94 10.12 4.93
C SER A 43 -29.86 9.86 6.44
N ASP A 44 -30.34 8.71 6.87
CA ASP A 44 -30.27 8.27 8.26
C ASP A 44 -28.89 7.66 8.61
N ALA A 45 -28.68 7.43 9.91
CA ALA A 45 -27.41 6.95 10.44
C ALA A 45 -27.03 5.55 9.93
N GLU A 46 -28.02 4.68 9.68
CA GLU A 46 -27.74 3.31 9.23
C GLU A 46 -27.31 3.30 7.77
N ASN A 47 -28.01 4.06 6.92
CA ASN A 47 -27.63 4.20 5.53
C ASN A 47 -26.26 4.90 5.37
N ALA A 48 -25.97 5.90 6.20
CA ALA A 48 -24.65 6.53 6.23
C ALA A 48 -23.54 5.54 6.61
N ARG A 49 -23.81 4.60 7.53
CA ARG A 49 -22.87 3.54 7.93
C ARG A 49 -22.64 2.53 6.80
N ILE A 50 -23.71 2.10 6.14
CA ILE A 50 -23.63 1.18 4.99
C ILE A 50 -22.80 1.80 3.85
N GLU A 51 -23.10 3.06 3.48
CA GLU A 51 -22.35 3.74 2.43
C GLU A 51 -20.89 4.01 2.82
N ALA A 52 -20.59 4.23 4.12
CA ALA A 52 -19.21 4.32 4.59
C ALA A 52 -18.43 3.02 4.35
N GLU A 53 -19.02 1.85 4.68
CA GLU A 53 -18.39 0.56 4.43
C GLU A 53 -18.17 0.30 2.93
N LEU A 54 -19.14 0.67 2.09
CA LEU A 54 -19.01 0.58 0.63
C LEU A 54 -17.91 1.50 0.10
N ALA A 55 -17.83 2.74 0.59
CA ALA A 55 -16.79 3.69 0.22
C ALA A 55 -15.38 3.17 0.61
N ILE A 56 -15.24 2.56 1.79
CA ILE A 56 -13.98 1.92 2.22
C ILE A 56 -13.59 0.80 1.25
N LYS A 57 -14.53 -0.07 0.88
CA LYS A 57 -14.28 -1.14 -0.11
C LYS A 57 -13.82 -0.57 -1.46
N ARG A 58 -14.49 0.47 -1.97
CA ARG A 58 -14.09 1.15 -3.22
C ARG A 58 -12.68 1.76 -3.11
N ALA A 59 -12.38 2.43 -2.00
CA ALA A 59 -11.07 3.02 -1.75
C ALA A 59 -9.95 1.96 -1.76
N ILE A 60 -10.16 0.82 -1.09
CA ILE A 60 -9.22 -0.31 -1.12
C ILE A 60 -9.02 -0.83 -2.55
N SER A 61 -10.11 -1.01 -3.31
CA SER A 61 -10.03 -1.46 -4.71
C SER A 61 -9.26 -0.48 -5.60
N HIS A 62 -9.43 0.84 -5.42
CA HIS A 62 -8.66 1.84 -6.16
C HIS A 62 -7.16 1.74 -5.87
N ILE A 63 -6.77 1.63 -4.59
CA ILE A 63 -5.37 1.48 -4.20
C ILE A 63 -4.76 0.20 -4.79
N LEU A 64 -5.52 -0.90 -4.76
CA LEU A 64 -5.08 -2.17 -5.34
C LEU A 64 -4.92 -2.08 -6.86
N ALA A 65 -5.86 -1.43 -7.56
CA ALA A 65 -5.80 -1.26 -9.00
C ALA A 65 -4.53 -0.52 -9.43
N ASP A 66 -4.16 0.57 -8.74
CA ASP A 66 -2.93 1.31 -9.02
C ASP A 66 -1.68 0.44 -8.84
N HIS A 67 -1.64 -0.41 -7.82
CA HIS A 67 -0.51 -1.32 -7.58
C HIS A 67 -0.44 -2.44 -8.62
N ILE A 68 -1.58 -2.95 -9.08
CA ILE A 68 -1.65 -3.94 -10.15
C ILE A 68 -1.18 -3.31 -11.48
N GLU A 69 -1.66 -2.11 -11.79
CA GLU A 69 -1.24 -1.36 -12.98
C GLU A 69 0.27 -1.10 -12.96
N LEU A 70 0.84 -0.71 -11.81
CA LEU A 70 2.28 -0.56 -11.64
C LEU A 70 3.05 -1.85 -11.99
N LEU A 71 2.57 -2.99 -11.49
CA LEU A 71 3.16 -4.30 -11.77
C LEU A 71 3.04 -4.68 -13.25
N GLN A 72 1.87 -4.45 -13.84
CA GLN A 72 1.61 -4.70 -15.25
C GLN A 72 2.51 -3.85 -16.14
N GLN A 73 2.58 -2.53 -15.92
CA GLN A 73 3.47 -1.64 -16.67
C GLN A 73 4.94 -2.06 -16.55
N PHE A 74 5.39 -2.48 -15.37
CA PHE A 74 6.76 -2.99 -15.22
C PHE A 74 7.02 -4.26 -16.04
N THR A 75 6.03 -5.14 -16.14
CA THR A 75 6.15 -6.43 -16.84
C THR A 75 6.02 -6.23 -18.35
N GLU A 76 5.04 -5.47 -18.79
CA GLU A 76 4.56 -5.44 -20.17
C GLU A 76 5.10 -4.24 -20.98
N ASN A 77 5.59 -3.18 -20.32
CA ASN A 77 6.09 -1.98 -20.98
C ASN A 77 7.63 -1.86 -20.82
N PRO A 78 8.43 -2.27 -21.82
CA PRO A 78 9.90 -2.26 -21.73
C PRO A 78 10.48 -0.88 -21.42
N ARG A 79 9.90 0.18 -21.99
CA ARG A 79 10.34 1.55 -21.75
C ARG A 79 10.13 1.96 -20.29
N PHE A 80 8.98 1.62 -19.72
CA PHE A 80 8.70 1.90 -18.31
C PHE A 80 9.64 1.12 -17.39
N ARG A 81 9.88 -0.17 -17.69
CA ARG A 81 10.81 -1.01 -16.95
C ARG A 81 12.23 -0.45 -16.94
N GLU A 82 12.76 -0.09 -18.12
CA GLU A 82 14.10 0.50 -18.25
C GLU A 82 14.22 1.81 -17.47
N TRP A 83 13.23 2.69 -17.60
CA TRP A 83 13.18 3.96 -16.87
C TRP A 83 13.17 3.75 -15.35
N LEU A 84 12.29 2.89 -14.83
CA LEU A 84 12.18 2.64 -13.40
C LEU A 84 13.46 2.00 -12.84
N THR A 85 14.02 1.04 -13.57
CA THR A 85 15.28 0.36 -13.19
C THR A 85 16.43 1.36 -13.12
N SER A 86 16.56 2.21 -14.14
CA SER A 86 17.59 3.24 -14.19
C SER A 86 17.51 4.22 -13.01
N ILE A 87 16.31 4.67 -12.64
CA ILE A 87 16.12 5.55 -11.48
C ILE A 87 16.53 4.86 -10.17
N VAL A 88 16.05 3.64 -9.95
CA VAL A 88 16.33 2.91 -8.69
C VAL A 88 17.83 2.63 -8.59
N VAL A 89 18.45 2.07 -9.63
CA VAL A 89 19.89 1.78 -9.65
C VAL A 89 20.71 3.06 -9.46
N THR A 90 20.41 4.14 -10.18
CA THR A 90 21.14 5.41 -10.03
C THR A 90 21.07 5.94 -8.60
N ARG A 91 19.89 5.88 -7.96
CA ARG A 91 19.75 6.30 -6.56
C ARG A 91 20.50 5.40 -5.60
N CYS A 92 20.60 4.11 -5.91
CA CYS A 92 21.38 3.16 -5.12
C CYS A 92 22.90 3.32 -5.29
N THR A 93 23.39 3.67 -6.49
CA THR A 93 24.82 3.79 -6.78
C THR A 93 25.37 5.18 -6.47
N THR A 94 24.57 6.24 -6.58
CA THR A 94 25.04 7.62 -6.30
C THR A 94 25.25 7.87 -4.79
N SER A 95 24.70 7.02 -3.92
CA SER A 95 24.97 7.08 -2.47
C SER A 95 26.32 6.43 -2.07
N GLU A 96 27.00 5.73 -2.99
CA GLU A 96 28.26 5.01 -2.70
C GLU A 96 29.52 5.88 -2.71
N LEU A 97 29.42 7.20 -2.94
CA LEU A 97 30.55 8.11 -2.70
C LEU A 97 30.70 8.56 -1.24
N ASN A 98 29.82 8.15 -0.32
CA ASN A 98 29.96 8.50 1.10
C ASN A 98 29.62 7.43 2.16
N SER A 99 29.23 6.19 1.82
CA SER A 99 29.29 5.01 2.72
C SER A 99 28.78 3.75 2.00
N PRO A 100 29.60 2.70 1.78
CA PRO A 100 29.15 1.47 1.15
C PRO A 100 28.47 0.58 2.21
N GLY A 101 27.16 0.39 2.14
CA GLY A 101 26.52 -0.66 2.94
C GLY A 101 25.04 -0.57 3.29
N GLU A 102 24.28 0.45 2.86
CA GLU A 102 22.89 0.61 3.34
C GLU A 102 21.79 0.53 2.29
N CYS A 103 22.09 0.42 0.99
CA CYS A 103 21.02 0.49 -0.01
C CYS A 103 20.15 -0.78 -0.13
N CYS A 104 20.56 -1.90 0.47
CA CYS A 104 19.82 -3.17 0.47
C CYS A 104 19.69 -3.81 1.86
N ARG A 105 19.51 -3.02 2.94
CA ARG A 105 18.91 -3.62 4.15
C ARG A 105 17.42 -3.79 3.88
N SER A 106 17.05 -5.04 3.57
CA SER A 106 15.70 -5.53 3.31
C SER A 106 14.67 -5.03 4.34
N PRO A 107 13.37 -4.92 3.98
CA PRO A 107 12.36 -5.22 4.97
C PRO A 107 12.44 -6.74 5.21
N VAL A 108 12.86 -7.07 6.42
CA VAL A 108 12.80 -8.38 7.09
C VAL A 108 11.84 -9.35 6.39
N LEU A 109 12.38 -10.30 5.61
CA LEU A 109 11.61 -11.54 5.36
C LEU A 109 11.30 -12.13 6.74
N SER A 110 10.03 -12.38 7.01
CA SER A 110 9.60 -13.04 8.22
C SER A 110 10.38 -14.36 8.38
N PRO A 111 10.68 -14.83 9.61
CA PRO A 111 11.35 -16.12 9.82
C PRO A 111 10.72 -17.29 9.04
N LYS A 112 9.44 -17.19 8.65
CA LYS A 112 8.70 -18.20 7.88
C LYS A 112 9.00 -18.21 6.37
N GLU A 113 9.50 -17.11 5.80
CA GLU A 113 9.81 -17.01 4.37
C GLU A 113 11.22 -17.57 4.04
N ARG A 114 11.97 -18.04 5.06
CA ARG A 114 13.29 -18.67 4.90
C ARG A 114 13.23 -20.16 4.49
N ALA A 115 12.03 -20.77 4.46
CA ALA A 115 11.85 -22.21 4.24
C ALA A 115 11.49 -22.62 2.80
N PHE A 116 11.30 -21.67 1.88
CA PHE A 116 11.00 -21.96 0.47
C PHE A 116 12.07 -21.37 -0.45
N GLY A 117 13.27 -21.93 -0.35
CA GLY A 117 14.34 -21.76 -1.33
C GLY A 117 14.92 -23.12 -1.64
N VAL A 118 14.35 -23.78 -2.66
CA VAL A 118 15.00 -24.89 -3.39
C VAL A 118 15.48 -24.30 -4.70
#